data_AF-A0A433ULE1-F1
#
_entry.id   AF-A0A433ULE1-F1
#
_cell.length_a   1.000
_cell.length_b   1.000
_cell.length_c   1.000
_cell.angle_alpha   90.00
_cell.angle_beta   90.00
_cell.angle_gamma   90.00
#
_symmetry.space_group_name_H-M   'P 1'
#
loop_
_entity.id
_entity.type
_entity.pdbx_description
1 polymer ?
#
loop_
_entity_poly.entity_id
_entity_poly.type
_entity_poly.pdbx_seq_one_letter_code
_entity_poly.pdbx_strand_id
1 'polypeptide(L)' 'MLIIDDYNIKTLEYAAFGVDEYWIVDPLEDKVTVCLLQGKVYNQTVFTGNQQIVSLTFPQINATAQKILAPQL' A
#
# COMPACT_ATOMS: atom_id res chain seq x y z
N MET A 1 16.82 10.35 -9.23
CA MET A 1 16.49 10.70 -7.83
C MET A 1 15.17 11.48 -7.84
N LEU A 2 14.04 10.75 -7.98
CA LEU A 2 12.68 11.33 -8.12
C LEU A 2 11.62 10.41 -7.46
N ILE A 3 12.01 9.58 -6.49
CA ILE A 3 11.09 8.59 -5.90
C ILE A 3 10.58 9.05 -4.51
N ILE A 4 11.34 9.88 -3.80
CA ILE A 4 11.03 10.29 -2.42
C ILE A 4 10.01 11.44 -2.36
N ASP A 5 10.02 12.34 -3.34
CA ASP A 5 9.12 13.50 -3.36
C ASP A 5 7.68 13.10 -3.71
N ASP A 6 7.51 12.15 -4.62
CA ASP A 6 6.19 11.62 -5.03
C ASP A 6 5.48 10.93 -3.85
N TYR A 7 6.26 10.27 -2.98
CA TYR A 7 5.74 9.57 -1.80
C TYR A 7 5.16 10.52 -0.75
N ASN A 8 5.80 11.68 -0.53
CA ASN A 8 5.37 12.61 0.53
C ASN A 8 4.25 13.55 0.10
N ILE A 9 4.27 14.05 -1.15
CA ILE A 9 3.24 14.99 -1.64
C ILE A 9 1.88 14.29 -1.75
N LYS A 10 1.84 13.07 -2.27
CA LYS A 10 0.59 12.30 -2.45
C LYS A 10 -0.07 11.91 -1.14
N THR A 11 0.72 11.66 -0.09
CA THR A 11 0.19 11.24 1.22
C THR A 11 -0.68 12.35 1.87
N LEU A 12 -0.32 13.63 1.67
CA LEU A 12 -1.12 14.75 2.15
C LEU A 12 -2.38 14.98 1.32
N GLU A 13 -2.30 14.82 0.00
CA GLU A 13 -3.45 14.95 -0.90
C GLU A 13 -4.48 13.85 -0.63
N TYR A 14 -4.08 12.58 -0.54
CA TYR A 14 -5.00 11.48 -0.26
C TYR A 14 -5.65 11.58 1.12
N ALA A 15 -4.92 12.06 2.14
CA ALA A 15 -5.53 12.35 3.44
C ALA A 15 -6.59 13.46 3.34
N ALA A 16 -6.34 14.50 2.54
CA ALA A 16 -7.29 15.58 2.33
C ALA A 16 -8.55 15.12 1.55
N PHE A 17 -8.40 14.15 0.65
CA PHE A 17 -9.51 13.54 -0.09
C PHE A 17 -10.23 12.39 0.64
N GLY A 18 -9.75 11.98 1.82
CA GLY A 18 -10.40 10.95 2.64
C GLY A 18 -10.31 9.54 2.07
N VAL A 19 -9.18 9.19 1.46
CA VAL A 19 -8.96 7.81 1.00
C VAL A 19 -8.72 6.92 2.21
N ASP A 20 -9.68 6.07 2.57
CA ASP A 20 -9.59 5.25 3.78
C ASP A 20 -8.45 4.23 3.73
N GLU A 21 -8.11 3.70 2.56
CA GLU A 21 -7.04 2.72 2.37
C GLU A 21 -6.38 2.88 0.99
N TYR A 22 -5.04 2.92 0.94
CA TYR A 22 -4.28 2.88 -0.31
C TYR A 22 -3.03 2.02 -0.18
N TRP A 23 -2.58 1.44 -1.29
CA TRP A 23 -1.50 0.46 -1.28
C TRP A 23 -0.31 0.97 -2.08
N ILE A 24 0.88 0.75 -1.54
CA ILE A 24 2.15 1.12 -2.17
C ILE A 24 2.83 -0.18 -2.56
N VAL A 25 2.96 -0.41 -3.86
CA VAL A 25 3.65 -1.56 -4.41
C VAL A 25 5.08 -1.14 -4.76
N ASP A 26 6.06 -1.77 -4.13
CA ASP A 26 7.48 -1.49 -4.34
C ASP A 26 8.20 -2.75 -4.84
N PRO A 27 8.35 -2.90 -6.18
CA PRO A 27 9.05 -4.03 -6.78
C PRO A 27 10.56 -4.00 -6.60
N LEU A 28 11.16 -2.87 -6.19
CA LEU A 28 12.60 -2.80 -5.96
C LEU A 28 12.96 -3.41 -4.60
N GLU A 29 12.07 -3.26 -3.62
CA GLU A 29 12.23 -3.81 -2.27
C GLU A 29 11.37 -5.06 -2.00
N ASP A 30 10.73 -5.62 -3.03
CA ASP A 30 9.85 -6.80 -2.96
C ASP A 30 8.78 -6.73 -1.85
N LYS A 31 8.17 -5.55 -1.69
CA LYS A 31 7.19 -5.28 -0.64
C LYS A 31 5.93 -4.59 -1.14
N VAL A 32 4.84 -4.80 -0.40
CA VAL A 32 3.59 -4.07 -0.53
C VAL A 32 3.25 -3.45 0.82
N THR A 33 3.05 -2.13 0.86
CA THR A 33 2.65 -1.41 2.07
C THR A 33 1.19 -0.99 1.97
N VAL A 34 0.36 -1.49 2.87
CA VAL A 34 -1.03 -1.02 3.01
C VAL A 34 -1.05 0.16 3.98
N CYS A 35 -1.58 1.29 3.52
CA CYS A 35 -1.72 2.51 4.28
C CYS A 35 -3.21 2.72 4.59
N LEU A 36 -3.57 2.62 5.86
CA LEU A 36 -4.94 2.76 6.35
C LEU A 36 -5.09 4.09 7.10
N LEU A 37 -6.05 4.92 6.68
CA LEU A 37 -6.35 6.18 7.34
C LEU A 37 -7.01 5.92 8.70
N GLN A 38 -6.36 6.34 9.78
CA GLN A 38 -6.95 6.34 11.12
C GLN A 38 -7.04 7.79 11.62
N GLY A 39 -8.24 8.34 11.54
CA GLY A 39 -8.50 9.74 11.85
C GLY A 39 -7.91 10.67 10.79
N LYS A 40 -6.66 11.13 10.99
CA LYS A 40 -5.96 12.04 10.07
C LYS A 40 -4.56 11.55 9.66
N VAL A 41 -4.17 10.36 10.08
CA VAL A 41 -2.83 9.80 9.86
C VAL A 41 -2.98 8.41 9.24
N TYR A 42 -2.11 8.08 8.30
CA TYR A 42 -2.05 6.74 7.74
C TYR A 42 -1.17 5.83 8.60
N ASN A 43 -1.74 4.73 9.06
CA ASN A 43 -0.98 3.61 9.61
C ASN A 43 -0.53 2.70 8.48
N GLN A 44 0.76 2.38 8.47
CA GLN A 44 1.39 1.59 7.42
C GLN A 44 1.65 0.17 7.90
N THR A 45 1.22 -0.83 7.12
CA THR A 45 1.53 -2.24 7.35
C THR A 45 2.25 -2.79 6.13
N VAL A 46 3.46 -3.32 6.33
CA VAL A 46 4.29 -3.87 5.26
C VAL A 46 4.07 -5.38 5.15
N PHE A 47 3.87 -5.85 3.92
CA PHE A 47 3.73 -7.25 3.56
C PHE A 47 4.79 -7.62 2.53
N THR A 48 5.41 -8.79 2.69
CA THR A 48 6.46 -9.32 1.81
C THR A 48 6.21 -10.79 1.48
N GLY A 49 6.75 -11.25 0.34
CA GLY A 49 6.66 -12.65 -0.10
C GLY A 49 5.22 -13.20 -0.05
N ASN A 50 5.03 -14.30 0.69
CA ASN A 50 3.76 -15.03 0.74
C ASN A 50 2.84 -14.56 1.87
N GLN A 51 3.17 -13.45 2.55
CA GLN A 51 2.28 -12.89 3.56
C GLN A 51 0.97 -12.47 2.92
N GLN A 52 -0.13 -12.95 3.48
CA GLN A 52 -1.47 -12.56 3.06
C GLN A 52 -1.71 -11.10 3.44
N ILE A 53 -2.07 -10.29 2.46
CA ILE A 53 -2.40 -8.89 2.68
C ILE A 53 -3.78 -8.81 3.29
N VAL A 54 -3.87 -8.11 4.42
CA VAL A 54 -5.13 -7.85 5.11
C VAL A 54 -5.59 -6.44 4.77
N SER A 55 -6.74 -6.36 4.11
CA SER A 55 -7.43 -5.12 3.76
C SER A 55 -8.67 -4.97 4.63
N LEU A 56 -8.87 -3.80 5.22
CA LEU A 56 -10.12 -3.51 5.93
C LEU A 56 -11.22 -3.09 4.95
N THR A 57 -10.84 -2.42 3.85
CA THR A 57 -11.78 -2.00 2.81
C THR A 57 -12.25 -3.20 1.97
N PHE A 58 -11.39 -4.19 1.75
CA PHE A 58 -11.70 -5.40 0.97
C PHE A 58 -11.36 -6.68 1.74
N PRO A 59 -12.12 -7.07 2.78
CA PRO A 59 -11.78 -8.21 3.64
C PRO A 59 -11.71 -9.56 2.91
N GLN A 60 -12.32 -9.67 1.74
CA GLN A 60 -12.36 -10.89 0.91
C GLN A 60 -11.21 -10.98 -0.09
N ILE A 61 -10.32 -9.98 -0.14
CA ILE A 61 -9.18 -10.00 -1.06
C ILE A 61 -8.20 -11.10 -0.64
N ASN A 62 -7.93 -12.04 -1.54
CA ASN A 62 -6.94 -13.09 -1.34
C ASN A 62 -5.71 -12.82 -2.22
N ALA A 63 -4.86 -11.92 -1.70
CA ALA A 63 -3.63 -11.49 -2.34
C ALA A 63 -2.44 -11.59 -1.38
N THR A 64 -1.28 -11.91 -1.93
CA THR A 64 0.02 -11.86 -1.24
C THR A 64 0.90 -10.83 -1.95
N ALA A 65 1.91 -10.31 -1.25
CA ALA A 65 2.85 -9.38 -1.87
C ALA A 65 3.51 -9.98 -3.12
N GLN A 66 3.92 -11.25 -3.06
CA GLN A 66 4.48 -11.98 -4.20
C GLN A 66 3.51 -12.04 -5.38
N LYS A 67 2.22 -12.28 -5.15
CA LYS A 67 1.22 -12.37 -6.23
C LYS A 67 0.97 -11.00 -6.89
N ILE A 68 1.05 -9.92 -6.13
CA ILE A 68 0.89 -8.56 -6.64
C ILE A 68 2.12 -8.12 -7.44
N LEU A 69 3.30 -8.51 -6.97
CA LEU A 69 4.59 -8.20 -7.59
C LEU A 69 4.92 -9.11 -8.77
N ALA A 70 4.22 -10.24 -8.90
CA ALA A 70 4.41 -11.16 -10.00
C ALA A 70 4.11 -10.46 -11.34
N PRO A 71 5.01 -10.54 -12.33
CA PRO A 71 4.72 -10.04 -13.67
C PRO A 71 3.50 -10.79 -14.23
N GLN A 72 2.53 -10.03 -14.76
CA GLN A 72 1.38 -10.61 -15.45
C GLN A 72 1.88 -11.17 -16.79
N LEU A 73 1.89 -12.50 -16.90
CA LEU A 73 2.09 -13.24 -18.15
C LEU A 73 0.79 -13.30 -18.95
#